data_AF-A0A4Q2LI29-F1
#
_entry.id   AF-A0A4Q2LI29-F1
#
_cell.length_a   1.000
_cell.length_b   1.000
_cell.length_c   1.000
_cell.angle_alpha   90.00
_cell.angle_beta   90.00
_cell.angle_gamma   90.00
#
_symmetry.space_group_name_H-M   'P 1'
#
loop_
_entity.id
_entity.type
_entity.pdbx_description
1 polymer ?
#
loop_
_entity_poly.entity_id
_entity_poly.type
_entity_poly.pdbx_seq_one_letter_code
_entity_poly.pdbx_strand_id
1 'polypeptide(L)'
;MERKPALTRAGKLLELTGDVLLSAVKWAEDGSGPAVRLYNVEEHAVEADVRLSGWQATAIVPVNLLEEPSGEALAYDEGMKFEIGAKKIVTYLFQAT
;
A
#
# COMPACT_ATOMS: atom_id res chain seq x y z
N MET A 1 -14.17 -17.07 30.07
CA MET A 1 -14.08 -17.33 28.63
C MET A 1 -14.09 -15.97 27.95
N GLU A 2 -12.96 -15.51 27.42
CA GLU A 2 -12.88 -14.19 26.76
C GLU A 2 -13.79 -14.17 25.54
N ARG A 3 -14.66 -13.16 25.47
CA ARG A 3 -15.61 -12.99 24.38
C ARG A 3 -14.82 -12.40 23.20
N LYS A 4 -14.73 -13.12 22.08
CA LYS A 4 -14.08 -12.60 20.86
C LYS A 4 -14.75 -11.27 20.47
N PRO A 5 -13.98 -10.22 20.16
CA PRO A 5 -14.55 -8.95 19.73
C PRO A 5 -15.38 -9.17 18.46
N ALA A 6 -16.56 -8.57 18.42
CA ALA A 6 -17.43 -8.63 17.24
C ALA A 6 -16.79 -7.81 16.12
N LEU A 7 -16.67 -8.40 14.92
CA LEU A 7 -16.27 -7.65 13.74
C LEU A 7 -17.30 -6.55 13.44
N THR A 8 -16.82 -5.41 12.98
CA THR A 8 -17.70 -4.33 12.54
C THR A 8 -18.53 -4.80 11.35
N ARG A 9 -19.77 -4.30 11.24
CA ARG A 9 -20.66 -4.64 10.11
C ARG A 9 -20.20 -4.02 8.78
N ALA A 10 -19.35 -3.00 8.85
CA ALA A 10 -18.78 -2.31 7.71
C ALA A 10 -17.38 -1.79 8.08
N GLY A 11 -16.52 -1.66 7.06
CA GLY A 11 -15.17 -1.14 7.19
C GLY A 11 -14.50 -1.07 5.81
N LYS A 12 -13.39 -0.35 5.75
CA LYS A 12 -12.48 -0.34 4.61
C LYS A 12 -11.14 -0.90 5.06
N LEU A 13 -10.45 -1.62 4.19
CA LEU A 13 -9.07 -2.05 4.40
C LEU A 13 -8.08 -1.13 3.69
N LEU A 14 -8.53 -0.54 2.58
CA LEU A 14 -7.73 0.34 1.73
C LEU A 14 -8.64 1.43 1.14
N GLU A 15 -8.13 2.64 1.10
CA GLU A 15 -8.66 3.75 0.31
C GLU A 15 -7.60 4.15 -0.72
N LEU A 16 -8.03 4.32 -1.97
CA LEU A 16 -7.18 4.70 -3.09
C LEU A 16 -7.86 5.83 -3.85
N THR A 17 -7.11 6.89 -4.12
CA THR A 17 -7.54 7.98 -5.01
C THR A 17 -6.47 8.24 -6.07
N GLY A 18 -6.88 8.69 -7.25
CA GLY A 18 -6.01 8.95 -8.40
C GLY A 18 -6.29 8.00 -9.57
N ASP A 19 -5.81 8.38 -10.76
CA ASP A 19 -6.03 7.64 -12.01
C ASP A 19 -5.03 6.48 -12.15
N VAL A 20 -5.14 5.50 -11.25
CA VAL A 20 -4.26 4.33 -11.20
C VAL A 20 -5.03 3.03 -11.01
N LEU A 21 -4.48 1.94 -11.55
CA LEU A 21 -4.98 0.59 -11.32
C LEU A 21 -4.36 0.01 -10.06
N LEU A 22 -5.21 -0.42 -9.11
CA LEU A 22 -4.81 -1.32 -8.03
C LEU A 22 -4.72 -2.75 -8.57
N SER A 23 -3.51 -3.26 -8.76
CA SER A 23 -3.28 -4.57 -9.37
C SER A 23 -3.06 -5.70 -8.36
N ALA A 24 -2.63 -5.38 -7.13
CA ALA A 24 -2.51 -6.33 -6.05
C ALA A 24 -2.55 -5.64 -4.68
N VAL A 25 -3.18 -6.32 -3.72
CA VAL A 25 -3.02 -6.11 -2.27
C VAL A 25 -2.85 -7.49 -1.67
N LYS A 26 -1.71 -7.74 -1.03
CA LYS A 26 -1.43 -9.03 -0.40
C LYS A 26 -0.58 -8.84 0.85
N TRP A 27 -0.46 -9.89 1.65
CA TRP A 27 0.61 -9.95 2.64
C TRP A 27 1.95 -10.22 1.94
N ALA A 28 3.00 -9.55 2.39
CA ALA A 28 4.36 -9.88 2.01
C ALA A 28 4.68 -11.32 2.41
N GLU A 29 5.53 -11.99 1.63
CA GLU A 29 5.83 -13.42 1.86
C GLU A 29 6.51 -13.68 3.22
N ASP A 30 7.27 -12.70 3.70
CA ASP A 30 7.93 -12.73 5.01
C ASP A 30 7.02 -12.31 6.17
N GLY A 31 5.78 -11.89 5.88
CA GLY A 31 4.81 -11.41 6.88
C GLY A 31 5.08 -10.00 7.41
N SER A 32 6.04 -9.26 6.86
CA SER A 32 6.45 -7.92 7.33
C SER A 32 5.36 -6.85 7.20
N GLY A 33 4.36 -7.08 6.35
CA GLY A 33 3.22 -6.19 6.21
C GLY A 33 2.46 -6.38 4.90
N PRO A 34 1.44 -5.54 4.65
CA PRO A 34 0.76 -5.50 3.37
C PRO A 34 1.65 -4.95 2.26
N ALA A 35 1.73 -5.67 1.14
CA ALA A 35 2.29 -5.20 -0.13
C ALA A 35 1.16 -4.72 -1.05
N VAL A 36 1.28 -3.49 -1.54
CA VAL A 36 0.32 -2.84 -2.44
C VAL A 36 1.01 -2.54 -3.77
N ARG A 37 0.41 -3.02 -4.88
CA ARG A 37 0.94 -2.81 -6.23
C ARG A 37 0.01 -1.97 -7.07
N LEU A 38 0.52 -0.85 -7.56
CA LEU A 38 -0.18 0.10 -8.41
C LEU A 38 0.41 0.09 -9.82
N TYR A 39 -0.44 0.34 -10.81
CA TYR A 39 -0.05 0.54 -12.19
C TYR A 39 -0.69 1.82 -12.72
N ASN A 40 0.13 2.74 -13.20
CA ASN A 40 -0.36 3.89 -13.95
C ASN A 40 -0.71 3.44 -15.38
N VAL A 41 -2.00 3.43 -15.71
CA VAL A 41 -2.50 3.04 -17.04
C VAL A 41 -2.41 4.19 -18.06
N GLU A 42 -2.11 5.41 -17.63
CA GLU A 42 -2.08 6.62 -18.44
C GLU A 42 -0.74 6.81 -19.17
N GLU A 43 -0.76 7.66 -20.19
CA GLU A 43 0.42 8.05 -20.99
C GLU A 43 1.25 9.19 -20.35
N HIS A 44 0.84 9.68 -19.18
CA HIS A 44 1.51 10.75 -18.42
C HIS A 44 1.67 10.34 -16.95
N ALA A 45 2.51 11.05 -16.20
CA ALA A 45 2.65 10.82 -14.76
C ALA A 45 1.37 11.21 -14.02
N VAL A 46 1.01 10.44 -13.00
CA VAL A 46 -0.21 10.65 -12.19
C VAL A 46 0.13 10.69 -10.72
N GLU A 47 -0.67 11.41 -9.95
CA GLU A 47 -0.64 11.36 -8.49
C GLU A 47 -1.67 10.33 -7.99
N ALA A 48 -1.27 9.54 -7.00
CA ALA A 48 -2.16 8.62 -6.28
C ALA A 48 -1.95 8.74 -4.77
N ASP A 49 -3.01 8.57 -3.98
CA ASP A 49 -2.95 8.48 -2.51
C ASP A 49 -3.46 7.09 -2.07
N VAL A 50 -2.70 6.41 -1.22
CA VAL A 50 -3.09 5.13 -0.61
C VAL A 50 -3.14 5.24 0.90
N ARG A 51 -4.28 4.82 1.47
CA ARG A 51 -4.48 4.72 2.92
C ARG A 51 -4.87 3.32 3.30
N LEU A 52 -4.08 2.69 4.18
CA LEU A 52 -4.46 1.40 4.77
C LEU A 52 -5.21 1.63 6.08
N SER A 53 -6.31 0.91 6.23
CA SER A 53 -7.13 0.92 7.43
C SER A 53 -7.01 -0.43 8.13
N GLY A 54 -6.86 -0.41 9.46
CA GLY A 54 -6.69 -1.63 10.25
C GLY A 54 -5.26 -2.20 10.30
N TRP A 55 -4.28 -1.49 9.72
CA TRP A 55 -2.85 -1.77 9.88
C TRP A 55 -2.13 -0.49 10.31
N GLN A 56 -1.37 -0.57 11.41
CA GLN A 56 -0.60 0.57 11.92
C GLN A 56 0.79 0.56 11.29
N ALA A 57 0.86 0.90 10.02
CA ALA A 57 2.15 1.11 9.38
C ALA A 57 2.84 2.36 9.96
N THR A 58 4.15 2.31 10.06
CA THR A 58 5.01 3.44 10.45
C THR A 58 5.99 3.80 9.33
N ALA A 59 6.19 2.89 8.38
CA ALA A 59 7.01 3.11 7.21
C ALA A 59 6.41 2.47 5.95
N ILE A 60 6.76 3.04 4.80
CA ILE A 60 6.51 2.49 3.47
C ILE A 60 7.85 2.28 2.78
N VAL A 61 8.09 1.08 2.27
CA VAL A 61 9.30 0.75 1.52
C VAL A 61 8.94 0.51 0.06
N PRO A 62 9.51 1.26 -0.90
CA PRO A 62 9.43 0.90 -2.31
C PRO A 62 10.13 -0.44 -2.55
N VAL A 63 9.43 -1.38 -3.16
CA VAL A 63 9.96 -2.71 -3.47
C VAL A 63 9.78 -3.07 -4.94
N ASN A 64 10.61 -3.99 -5.43
CA ASN A 64 10.46 -4.55 -6.77
C ASN A 64 9.32 -5.60 -6.82
N LEU A 65 9.15 -6.27 -7.96
CA LEU A 65 8.11 -7.30 -8.13
C LEU A 65 8.32 -8.56 -7.28
N LEU A 66 9.54 -8.76 -6.75
CA LEU A 66 9.93 -9.84 -5.84
C LEU A 66 9.93 -9.39 -4.37
N GLU A 67 9.39 -8.20 -4.08
CA GLU A 67 9.33 -7.61 -2.73
C GLU A 67 10.69 -7.27 -2.11
N GLU A 68 11.74 -7.20 -2.93
CA GLU A 68 13.06 -6.75 -2.48
C GLU A 68 13.11 -5.21 -2.47
N PRO A 69 13.70 -4.58 -1.43
CA PRO A 69 13.82 -3.13 -1.35
C PRO A 69 14.48 -2.53 -2.60
N SER A 70 13.83 -1.53 -3.18
CA SER A 70 14.32 -0.82 -4.38
C SER A 70 14.55 0.67 -4.13
N GLY A 71 14.31 1.15 -2.91
CA GLY A 71 14.45 2.54 -2.51
C GLY A 71 14.49 2.69 -1.00
N GLU A 72 14.61 3.92 -0.53
CA GLU A 72 14.61 4.24 0.90
C GLU A 72 13.23 4.10 1.52
N ALA A 73 13.19 3.70 2.79
CA ALA A 73 11.98 3.70 3.59
C ALA A 73 11.49 5.14 3.80
N LEU A 74 10.18 5.35 3.63
CA LEU A 74 9.49 6.62 3.80
C LEU A 74 8.63 6.52 5.06
N ALA A 75 8.62 7.55 5.90
CA ALA A 75 7.75 7.59 7.07
C ALA A 75 6.27 7.62 6.65
N TYR A 76 5.42 6.92 7.39
CA TYR A 76 3.97 6.86 7.14
C TYR A 76 3.20 7.38 8.36
N ASP A 77 2.34 8.37 8.17
CA ASP A 77 1.45 8.88 9.22
C ASP A 77 -0.03 8.50 8.98
N GLU A 78 -0.67 8.98 7.91
CA GLU A 78 -2.12 8.81 7.64
C GLU A 78 -2.46 8.87 6.13
N GLY A 79 -1.56 8.35 5.29
CA GLY A 79 -1.70 8.34 3.84
C GLY A 79 -0.37 8.62 3.16
N MET A 80 -0.28 8.25 1.89
CA MET A 80 0.94 8.48 1.15
C MET A 80 0.62 8.82 -0.29
N LYS A 81 1.07 10.00 -0.68
CA LYS A 81 0.99 10.47 -2.05
C LYS A 81 2.19 9.96 -2.83
N PHE A 82 1.91 9.38 -3.98
CA PHE A 82 2.91 8.87 -4.91
C PHE A 82 2.73 9.55 -6.25
N GLU A 83 3.83 10.06 -6.81
CA GLU A 83 3.90 10.34 -8.24
C GLU A 83 4.33 9.06 -8.96
N ILE A 84 3.51 8.59 -9.88
CA ILE A 84 3.75 7.36 -10.64
C ILE A 84 3.90 7.74 -12.10
N GLY A 85 5.11 7.57 -12.64
CA GLY A 85 5.40 7.87 -14.04
C GLY A 85 4.51 7.09 -15.03
N ALA A 86 4.39 7.60 -16.26
CA ALA A 86 3.59 6.99 -17.32
C ALA A 86 3.90 5.49 -17.49
N LYS A 87 2.85 4.66 -17.56
CA LYS A 87 2.94 3.19 -17.71
C LYS A 87 3.83 2.49 -16.68
N LYS A 88 4.11 3.11 -15.52
CA LYS A 88 4.92 2.49 -14.46
C LYS A 88 4.10 1.59 -13.57
N ILE A 89 4.70 0.47 -13.20
CA ILE A 89 4.26 -0.39 -12.11
C ILE A 89 5.13 -0.07 -10.90
N VAL A 90 4.51 0.16 -9.75
CA VAL A 90 5.18 0.39 -8.47
C VAL A 90 4.60 -0.54 -7.41
N THR A 91 5.45 -1.00 -6.51
CA THR A 91 5.03 -1.82 -5.36
C THR A 91 5.56 -1.19 -4.08
N TYR A 92 4.71 -1.13 -3.06
CA TYR A 92 5.02 -0.54 -1.77
C TYR A 92 4.70 -1.54 -0.67
N LEU A 93 5.64 -1.73 0.24
CA LEU A 93 5.48 -2.55 1.44
C LEU A 93 5.20 -1.65 2.65
N PHE A 94 4.08 -1.87 3.33
CA PHE A 94 3.65 -1.10 4.49
C PHE A 94 4.06 -1.81 5.78
N GLN A 95 5.12 -1.34 6.43
CA GLN A 95 5.71 -1.98 7.59
C GLN A 95 5.20 -1.36 8.90
N ALA A 96 4.90 -2.21 9.87
CA ALA A 96 4.78 -1.81 11.28
C ALA A 96 6.16 -1.92 11.94
N THR A 97 6.47 -1.06 12.91
CA THR A 97 7.74 -1.10 13.66
C THR A 97 7.92 -2.39 14.45
#